data_AF-A0A4Y6RCJ4-F1
#
_entry.id   AF-A0A4Y6RCJ4-F1
#
_cell.length_a   1.000
_cell.length_b   1.000
_cell.length_c   1.000
_cell.angle_alpha   90.00
_cell.angle_beta   90.00
_cell.angle_gamma   90.00
#
_symmetry.space_group_name_H-M   'P 1'
#
loop_
_entity.id
_entity.type
_entity.pdbx_description
1 polymer ?
#
loop_
_entity_poly.entity_id
_entity_poly.type
_entity_poly.pdbx_seq_one_letter_code
_entity_poly.pdbx_strand_id
1 'polypeptide(L)'
;MKKIFRAHRLSELHEQQGILVNPYLKIARQPRDTSGELHRLADAWFEQQFDLGFRSKTLFGSGNRSEAEHYCDEEHVLISIEPIDDYVLCYSPKCRDMFDHFQRVGRHPWQQDFVWQEMKSLQYQLVNNTSWDAAATSNCEIMMYAQKFKYRRED
;
A
#
# COMPACT_ATOMS: atom_id res chain seq x y z
N MET A 1 -10.33 0.78 -18.14
CA MET A 1 -9.18 1.21 -17.32
C MET A 1 -9.01 0.22 -16.18
N LYS A 2 -7.78 -0.22 -15.88
CA LYS A 2 -7.51 -1.09 -14.73
C LYS A 2 -7.75 -0.31 -13.44
N LYS A 3 -8.23 -0.99 -12.40
CA LYS A 3 -8.55 -0.39 -11.10
C LYS A 3 -7.56 -0.86 -10.05
N ILE A 4 -7.28 -0.02 -9.06
CA ILE A 4 -6.64 -0.41 -7.82
C ILE A 4 -7.70 -0.38 -6.74
N PHE A 5 -7.85 -1.50 -6.05
CA PHE A 5 -8.85 -1.74 -5.03
C PHE A 5 -8.23 -1.68 -3.64
N ARG A 6 -9.02 -1.30 -2.65
CA ARG A 6 -8.68 -1.43 -1.24
C ARG A 6 -9.92 -1.54 -0.38
N ALA A 7 -9.77 -2.15 0.78
CA ALA A 7 -10.70 -1.95 1.87
C ALA A 7 -10.52 -0.53 2.45
N HIS A 8 -11.64 0.11 2.78
CA HIS A 8 -11.66 1.43 3.36
C HIS A 8 -12.79 1.56 4.37
N ARG A 9 -12.57 2.36 5.41
CA ARG A 9 -13.51 2.47 6.52
C ARG A 9 -14.76 3.19 6.06
N LEU A 10 -15.93 2.59 6.29
CA LEU A 10 -17.21 3.12 5.85
C LEU A 10 -17.52 4.50 6.44
N SER A 11 -17.11 4.74 7.69
CA SER A 11 -17.30 6.04 8.37
C SER A 11 -16.51 7.19 7.75
N GLU A 12 -15.52 6.89 6.90
CA GLU A 12 -14.71 7.87 6.16
C GLU A 12 -15.28 8.13 4.74
N LEU A 13 -16.36 7.44 4.35
CA LEU A 13 -17.01 7.54 3.05
C LEU A 13 -18.42 8.14 3.21
N HIS A 14 -18.58 9.41 2.85
CA HIS A 14 -19.88 10.09 2.94
C HIS A 14 -20.84 9.70 1.80
N GLU A 15 -20.30 9.34 0.64
CA GLU A 15 -21.04 9.06 -0.59
C GLU A 15 -20.54 7.79 -1.28
N GLN A 16 -21.27 7.28 -2.28
CA GLN A 16 -20.87 6.13 -3.11
C GLN A 16 -19.57 6.39 -3.89
N GLN A 17 -19.27 7.65 -4.19
CA GLN A 17 -18.04 8.07 -4.85
C GLN A 17 -17.67 9.47 -4.36
N GLY A 18 -16.39 9.85 -4.42
CA GLY A 18 -15.95 11.15 -3.95
C GLY A 18 -14.44 11.32 -4.01
N ILE A 19 -13.91 12.19 -3.14
CA ILE A 19 -12.47 12.48 -3.04
C ILE A 19 -12.00 12.20 -1.61
N LEU A 20 -10.96 11.37 -1.48
CA LEU A 20 -10.20 11.17 -0.25
C LEU A 20 -8.98 12.08 -0.25
N VAL A 21 -8.72 12.75 0.87
CA VAL A 21 -7.42 13.38 1.13
C VAL A 21 -6.54 12.34 1.80
N ASN A 22 -5.28 12.20 1.39
CA ASN A 22 -4.36 11.27 2.03
C ASN A 22 -4.10 11.71 3.49
N PRO A 23 -4.62 11.00 4.51
CA PRO A 23 -4.42 11.41 5.91
C PRO A 23 -2.95 11.23 6.32
N TYR A 24 -2.21 10.37 5.61
CA TYR A 24 -0.88 9.96 5.99
C TYR A 24 0.22 10.97 5.68
N LEU A 25 -0.13 12.05 4.99
CA LEU A 25 0.73 13.21 4.86
C LEU A 25 0.96 13.91 6.20
N LYS A 26 -0.02 13.84 7.11
CA LYS A 26 0.02 14.51 8.43
C LYS A 26 0.29 13.53 9.56
N ILE A 27 -0.21 12.29 9.48
CA ILE A 27 -0.14 11.32 10.56
C ILE A 27 0.41 10.00 10.01
N ALA A 28 1.48 9.46 10.58
CA ALA A 28 2.02 8.19 10.09
C ALA A 28 0.99 7.05 10.21
N ARG A 29 0.80 6.31 9.11
CA ARG A 29 -0.03 5.10 9.10
C ARG A 29 0.50 4.10 10.13
N GLN A 30 -0.39 3.59 10.98
CA GLN A 30 -0.05 2.47 11.86
C GLN A 30 -0.18 1.14 11.11
N PRO A 31 0.70 0.16 11.38
CA PRO A 31 0.52 -1.16 10.80
C PRO A 31 -0.77 -1.82 11.28
N ARG A 32 -1.45 -2.53 10.37
CA ARG A 32 -2.57 -3.43 10.69
C ARG A 32 -2.03 -4.79 11.15
N ASP A 33 -1.30 -5.47 10.26
CA ASP A 33 -0.86 -6.87 10.49
C ASP A 33 0.64 -7.00 10.81
N THR A 34 1.50 -6.22 10.15
CA THR A 34 2.94 -6.23 10.41
C THR A 34 3.26 -5.71 11.82
N SER A 35 4.26 -6.27 12.51
CA SER A 35 4.74 -5.67 13.76
C SER A 35 5.24 -4.23 13.55
N GLY A 36 5.14 -3.39 14.59
CA GLY A 36 5.66 -2.01 14.55
C GLY A 36 7.17 -1.94 14.29
N GLU A 37 7.93 -2.93 14.76
CA GLU A 37 9.36 -3.08 14.48
C GLU A 37 9.63 -3.30 12.99
N LEU A 38 8.98 -4.30 12.38
CA LEU A 38 9.12 -4.58 10.95
C LEU A 38 8.67 -3.38 10.10
N HIS A 39 7.55 -2.75 10.48
CA HIS A 39 7.05 -1.56 9.80
C HIS A 39 8.12 -0.47 9.76
N ARG A 40 8.71 -0.13 10.90
CA ARG A 40 9.76 0.91 11.00
C ARG A 40 11.02 0.56 10.21
N LEU A 41 11.46 -0.70 10.26
CA LEU A 41 12.65 -1.14 9.51
C LEU A 41 12.42 -1.10 8.00
N ALA A 42 11.25 -1.51 7.53
CA ALA A 42 10.87 -1.44 6.12
C ALA A 42 10.71 0.01 5.65
N ASP A 43 10.09 0.87 6.47
CA ASP A 43 9.92 2.29 6.16
C ASP A 43 11.28 3.01 6.04
N ALA A 44 12.21 2.76 6.97
CA ALA A 44 13.57 3.29 6.91
C ALA A 44 14.33 2.81 5.66
N TRP A 45 14.11 1.57 5.22
CA TRP A 45 14.67 1.08 3.96
C TRP A 45 14.09 1.85 2.76
N PHE A 46 12.76 2.06 2.72
CA PHE A 46 12.12 2.82 1.65
C PHE A 46 12.59 4.28 1.61
N GLU A 47 12.74 4.94 2.76
CA GLU A 47 13.29 6.29 2.86
C GLU A 47 14.72 6.33 2.30
N GLN A 48 15.56 5.36 2.65
CA GLN A 48 16.92 5.32 2.13
C GLN A 48 16.95 5.06 0.61
N GLN A 49 16.08 4.20 0.07
CA GLN A 49 16.11 3.83 -1.34
C GLN A 49 15.39 4.83 -2.26
N PHE A 50 14.29 5.42 -1.79
CA PHE A 50 13.35 6.18 -2.62
C PHE A 50 12.99 7.55 -2.05
N ASP A 51 13.63 7.98 -0.95
CA ASP A 51 13.37 9.26 -0.28
C ASP A 51 11.92 9.42 0.20
N LEU A 52 11.24 8.29 0.46
CA LEU A 52 9.87 8.28 0.96
C LEU A 52 9.59 7.07 1.86
N GLY A 53 9.06 7.32 3.07
CA GLY A 53 8.52 6.31 3.96
C GLY A 53 7.21 5.72 3.43
N PHE A 54 7.31 4.76 2.51
CA PHE A 54 6.13 4.22 1.83
C PHE A 54 5.12 3.56 2.78
N ARG A 55 5.56 2.89 3.83
CA ARG A 55 4.67 2.18 4.76
C ARG A 55 3.87 3.14 5.63
N SER A 56 4.44 4.31 5.93
CA SER A 56 3.85 5.32 6.82
C SER A 56 3.13 6.46 6.09
N LYS A 57 3.44 6.73 4.82
CA LYS A 57 2.93 7.92 4.07
C LYS A 57 1.95 7.62 2.94
N THR A 58 1.61 6.36 2.68
CA THR A 58 0.83 5.99 1.49
C THR A 58 -0.49 5.27 1.78
N LEU A 59 -1.38 5.34 0.81
CA LEU A 59 -2.53 4.46 0.73
C LEU A 59 -2.11 3.14 0.11
N PHE A 60 -2.52 2.02 0.70
CA PHE A 60 -2.28 0.71 0.12
C PHE A 60 -3.48 0.27 -0.71
N GLY A 61 -3.22 -0.50 -1.76
CA GLY A 61 -4.23 -1.18 -2.55
C GLY A 61 -3.64 -2.34 -3.33
N SER A 62 -4.47 -2.98 -4.14
CA SER A 62 -4.07 -4.07 -5.04
C SER A 62 -4.85 -3.99 -6.34
N GLY A 63 -4.23 -4.41 -7.43
CA GLY A 63 -4.93 -4.70 -8.68
C GLY A 63 -5.89 -5.90 -8.59
N ASN A 64 -5.68 -6.77 -7.60
CA ASN A 64 -6.50 -7.94 -7.36
C ASN A 64 -7.67 -7.58 -6.43
N ARG A 65 -8.89 -7.62 -6.97
CA ARG A 65 -10.12 -7.31 -6.25
C ARG A 65 -10.32 -8.21 -5.03
N SER A 66 -10.14 -9.53 -5.19
CA SER A 66 -10.40 -10.51 -4.12
C SER A 66 -9.42 -10.36 -2.95
N GLU A 67 -8.18 -9.93 -3.21
CA GLU A 67 -7.22 -9.63 -2.12
C GLU A 67 -7.66 -8.42 -1.32
N ALA A 68 -8.12 -7.36 -2.00
CA ALA A 68 -8.64 -6.17 -1.32
C ALA A 68 -9.94 -6.46 -0.54
N GLU A 69 -10.79 -7.35 -1.05
CA GLU A 69 -12.01 -7.80 -0.38
C GLU A 69 -11.73 -8.58 0.90
N HIS A 70 -10.59 -9.27 1.01
CA HIS A 70 -10.21 -9.99 2.22
C HIS A 70 -10.09 -9.09 3.46
N TYR A 71 -9.84 -7.78 3.24
CA TYR A 71 -9.74 -6.79 4.30
C TYR A 71 -11.05 -6.07 4.62
N CYS A 72 -12.15 -6.43 3.95
CA CYS A 72 -13.49 -5.90 4.21
C CYS A 72 -14.15 -6.64 5.38
N ASP A 73 -14.92 -5.91 6.17
CA ASP A 73 -15.65 -6.40 7.34
C ASP A 73 -16.86 -5.49 7.60
N GLU A 74 -17.49 -5.57 8.77
CA GLU A 74 -18.66 -4.73 9.11
C GLU A 74 -18.35 -3.21 9.09
N GLU A 75 -17.09 -2.82 9.30
CA GLU A 75 -16.64 -1.42 9.26
C GLU A 75 -15.94 -1.02 7.96
N HIS A 76 -15.52 -1.99 7.14
CA HIS A 76 -14.72 -1.76 5.95
C HIS A 76 -15.40 -2.23 4.68
N VAL A 77 -15.50 -1.35 3.69
CA VAL A 77 -16.06 -1.65 2.37
C VAL A 77 -14.99 -1.59 1.29
N LEU A 78 -15.25 -2.28 0.19
CA LEU A 78 -14.40 -2.26 -0.98
C LEU A 78 -14.59 -0.95 -1.75
N ILE A 79 -13.48 -0.29 -2.06
CA ILE A 79 -13.45 0.86 -2.97
C ILE A 79 -12.38 0.64 -4.05
N SER A 80 -12.59 1.24 -5.21
CA SER A 80 -11.50 1.57 -6.12
C SER A 80 -11.01 3.00 -5.85
N ILE A 81 -9.70 3.21 -6.00
CA ILE A 81 -9.08 4.53 -5.89
C ILE A 81 -8.23 4.87 -7.11
N GLU A 82 -8.17 6.14 -7.43
CA GLU A 82 -7.35 6.73 -8.50
C GLU A 82 -6.75 8.04 -7.99
N PRO A 83 -5.43 8.25 -8.05
CA PRO A 83 -4.82 9.49 -7.60
C PRO A 83 -5.30 10.69 -8.44
N ILE A 84 -5.35 11.85 -7.81
CA ILE A 84 -5.58 13.13 -8.48
C ILE A 84 -4.25 13.88 -8.50
N ASP A 85 -3.92 14.45 -9.67
CA ASP A 85 -2.67 15.16 -9.94
C ASP A 85 -1.44 14.24 -9.82
N ASP A 86 -0.31 14.78 -9.34
CA ASP A 86 0.94 14.05 -9.21
C ASP A 86 0.85 12.92 -8.17
N TYR A 87 1.38 11.76 -8.56
CA TYR A 87 1.40 10.57 -7.73
C TYR A 87 2.67 9.75 -7.92
N VAL A 88 2.96 8.96 -6.90
CA VAL A 88 4.04 7.98 -6.87
C VAL A 88 3.45 6.63 -6.48
N LEU A 89 3.81 5.58 -7.21
CA LEU A 89 3.50 4.20 -6.83
C LEU A 89 4.81 3.50 -6.47
N CYS A 90 4.73 2.66 -5.44
CA CYS A 90 5.75 1.69 -5.11
C CYS A 90 5.11 0.31 -4.99
N TYR A 91 5.61 -0.64 -5.76
CA TYR A 91 5.16 -2.03 -5.71
C TYR A 91 6.33 -2.94 -6.07
N SER A 92 6.20 -4.23 -5.78
CA SER A 92 7.19 -5.24 -6.16
C SER A 92 6.48 -6.33 -6.97
N PRO A 93 7.02 -6.74 -8.13
CA PRO A 93 6.49 -7.90 -8.86
C PRO A 93 6.79 -9.23 -8.16
N LYS A 94 7.58 -9.23 -7.08
CA LYS A 94 7.97 -10.41 -6.29
C LYS A 94 7.31 -10.44 -4.92
N CYS A 95 6.62 -9.38 -4.51
CA CYS A 95 5.99 -9.26 -3.21
C CYS A 95 4.49 -9.06 -3.39
N ARG A 96 3.73 -10.17 -3.35
CA ARG A 96 2.26 -10.08 -3.37
C ARG A 96 1.74 -9.30 -2.16
N ASP A 97 2.27 -9.62 -0.99
CA ASP A 97 1.99 -8.96 0.27
C ASP A 97 3.24 -9.05 1.17
N MET A 98 3.62 -7.94 1.81
CA MET A 98 4.84 -7.87 2.62
C MET A 98 4.69 -8.63 3.93
N PHE A 99 3.51 -8.60 4.56
CA PHE A 99 3.27 -9.33 5.81
C PHE A 99 3.39 -10.84 5.57
N ASP A 100 2.75 -11.36 4.53
CA ASP A 100 2.81 -12.78 4.17
C ASP A 100 4.21 -13.23 3.78
N HIS A 101 5.01 -12.36 3.16
CA HIS A 101 6.42 -12.63 2.89
C HIS A 101 7.19 -12.83 4.19
N PHE A 102 7.13 -11.85 5.10
CA PHE A 102 7.91 -11.89 6.34
C PHE A 102 7.43 -12.96 7.33
N GLN A 103 6.16 -13.35 7.30
CA GLN A 103 5.69 -14.53 8.05
C GLN A 103 6.40 -15.83 7.63
N ARG A 104 6.85 -15.94 6.37
CA ARG A 104 7.48 -17.15 5.85
C ARG A 104 8.98 -17.17 6.06
N VAL A 105 9.65 -16.03 5.91
CA VAL A 105 11.13 -15.98 5.87
C VAL A 105 11.78 -15.64 7.20
N GLY A 106 11.04 -15.10 8.16
CA GLY A 106 11.63 -14.53 9.37
C GLY A 106 10.91 -14.86 10.65
N ARG A 107 11.56 -14.49 11.76
CA ARG A 107 11.06 -14.64 13.11
C ARG A 107 11.60 -13.51 13.98
N HIS A 108 10.83 -13.15 15.00
CA HIS A 108 11.24 -12.13 15.96
C HIS A 108 12.43 -12.57 16.83
N PRO A 109 13.24 -11.62 17.32
CA PRO A 109 13.21 -10.18 16.99
C PRO A 109 13.74 -9.87 15.58
N TRP A 110 13.27 -8.79 14.96
CA TRP A 110 13.70 -8.42 13.60
C TRP A 110 15.11 -7.81 13.61
N GLN A 111 16.00 -8.33 12.76
CA GLN A 111 17.33 -7.75 12.55
C GLN A 111 17.31 -6.87 11.30
N GLN A 112 17.87 -5.66 11.39
CA GLN A 112 17.86 -4.69 10.29
C GLN A 112 18.50 -5.25 9.01
N ASP A 113 19.71 -5.82 9.12
CA ASP A 113 20.43 -6.34 7.96
C ASP A 113 19.65 -7.44 7.24
N PHE A 114 18.98 -8.33 7.99
CA PHE A 114 18.10 -9.35 7.44
C PHE A 114 16.90 -8.72 6.72
N VAL A 115 16.17 -7.81 7.38
CA VAL A 115 15.01 -7.14 6.78
C VAL A 115 15.41 -6.41 5.51
N TRP A 116 16.52 -5.68 5.52
CA TRP A 116 16.97 -4.89 4.38
C TRP A 116 17.47 -5.76 3.23
N GLN A 117 18.10 -6.90 3.53
CA GLN A 117 18.45 -7.89 2.51
C GLN A 117 17.19 -8.47 1.84
N GLU A 118 16.16 -8.80 2.62
CA GLU A 118 14.88 -9.26 2.10
C GLU A 118 14.19 -8.17 1.25
N MET A 119 14.09 -6.95 1.76
CA MET A 119 13.51 -5.81 1.01
C MET A 119 14.21 -5.59 -0.33
N LYS A 120 15.55 -5.72 -0.36
CA LYS A 120 16.34 -5.65 -1.60
C LYS A 120 16.02 -6.81 -2.55
N SER A 121 15.84 -8.03 -2.04
CA SER A 121 15.54 -9.22 -2.85
C SER A 121 14.15 -9.15 -3.50
N LEU A 122 13.22 -8.44 -2.87
CA LEU A 122 11.87 -8.21 -3.37
C LEU A 122 11.81 -7.27 -4.59
N GLN A 123 12.86 -6.51 -4.92
CA GLN A 123 12.90 -5.68 -6.14
C GLN A 123 11.71 -4.69 -6.25
N TYR A 124 11.46 -3.93 -5.18
CA TYR A 124 10.50 -2.82 -5.24
C TYR A 124 10.88 -1.82 -6.34
N GLN A 125 9.86 -1.29 -7.01
CA GLN A 125 9.96 -0.34 -8.12
C GLN A 125 9.25 0.96 -7.73
N LEU A 126 9.92 2.08 -7.94
CA LEU A 126 9.36 3.42 -7.81
C LEU A 126 8.93 3.93 -9.19
N VAL A 127 7.66 4.33 -9.34
CA VAL A 127 7.15 4.92 -10.57
C VAL A 127 6.40 6.21 -10.28
N ASN A 128 6.71 7.26 -11.06
CA ASN A 128 6.15 8.59 -10.91
C ASN A 128 5.22 8.89 -12.08
N ASN A 129 3.98 9.30 -11.81
CA ASN A 129 2.99 9.75 -12.81
C ASN A 129 2.78 8.81 -14.02
N THR A 130 3.12 7.54 -13.86
CA THR A 130 3.16 6.55 -14.95
C THR A 130 2.82 5.16 -14.42
N SER A 131 2.79 4.17 -15.32
CA SER A 131 2.75 2.73 -15.00
C SER A 131 1.54 2.27 -14.19
N TRP A 132 0.43 3.01 -14.24
CA TRP A 132 -0.83 2.64 -13.58
C TRP A 132 -1.29 1.23 -13.94
N ASP A 133 -1.41 0.94 -15.24
CA ASP A 133 -1.88 -0.36 -15.72
C ASP A 133 -0.93 -1.49 -15.35
N ALA A 134 0.38 -1.23 -15.28
CA ALA A 134 1.37 -2.21 -14.87
C ALA A 134 1.25 -2.54 -13.38
N ALA A 135 1.15 -1.51 -12.53
CA ALA A 135 0.92 -1.68 -11.10
C ALA A 135 -0.40 -2.42 -10.84
N ALA A 136 -1.49 -1.97 -11.45
CA ALA A 136 -2.81 -2.58 -11.32
C ALA A 136 -2.92 -3.99 -11.94
N THR A 137 -1.98 -4.42 -12.78
CA THR A 137 -1.93 -5.80 -13.32
C THR A 137 -0.94 -6.68 -12.56
N SER A 138 -0.09 -6.10 -11.70
CA SER A 138 0.89 -6.86 -10.92
C SER A 138 0.26 -7.86 -9.94
N ASN A 139 -1.01 -7.63 -9.56
CA ASN A 139 -1.72 -8.37 -8.50
C ASN A 139 -0.96 -8.39 -7.16
N CYS A 140 -0.05 -7.43 -6.95
CA CYS A 140 0.75 -7.27 -5.75
C CYS A 140 0.25 -6.09 -4.90
N GLU A 141 0.75 -5.97 -3.68
CA GLU A 141 0.56 -4.79 -2.83
C GLU A 141 1.15 -3.56 -3.55
N ILE A 142 0.33 -2.51 -3.66
CA ILE A 142 0.69 -1.23 -4.26
C ILE A 142 0.57 -0.16 -3.18
N MET A 143 1.68 0.52 -2.92
CA MET A 143 1.75 1.67 -2.02
C MET A 143 1.70 2.95 -2.85
N MET A 144 0.68 3.77 -2.62
CA MET A 144 0.36 4.94 -3.44
C MET A 144 0.47 6.23 -2.65
N TYR A 145 1.40 7.08 -3.05
CA TYR A 145 1.54 8.43 -2.53
C TYR A 145 0.88 9.42 -3.49
N ALA A 146 -0.14 10.12 -3.01
CA ALA A 146 -0.72 11.28 -3.68
C ALA A 146 -1.34 12.20 -2.61
N GLN A 147 -1.67 13.43 -3.00
CA GLN A 147 -2.40 14.36 -2.12
C GLN A 147 -3.86 13.94 -1.94
N LYS A 148 -4.49 13.52 -3.03
CA LYS A 148 -5.90 13.18 -3.10
C LYS A 148 -6.13 11.98 -4.00
N PHE A 149 -7.23 11.29 -3.75
CA PHE A 149 -7.68 10.15 -4.56
C PHE A 149 -9.16 10.30 -4.86
N LYS A 150 -9.56 10.13 -6.12
CA LYS A 150 -10.94 9.78 -6.43
C LYS A 150 -11.21 8.39 -5.87
N TYR A 151 -12.39 8.20 -5.30
CA TYR A 151 -12.83 6.89 -4.89
C TYR A 151 -14.21 6.56 -5.46
N ARG A 152 -14.48 5.27 -5.63
CA ARG A 152 -15.80 4.72 -5.89
C ARG A 152 -15.96 3.42 -5.11
N ARG A 153 -17.07 3.30 -4.38
CA ARG A 153 -17.49 2.05 -3.75
C ARG A 153 -17.80 1.01 -4.82
N GLU A 154 -17.28 -0.18 -4.63
CA GLU A 154 -17.49 -1.32 -5.51
C GLU A 154 -18.55 -2.20 -4.88
N ASP A 155 -19.57 -2.53 -5.66
CA ASP A 155 -20.62 -3.49 -5.31
C ASP A 155 -20.14 -4.93 -5.54
#